data_AF-A0A367EI72-F1
#
_entry.id   AF-A0A367EI72-F1
#
_cell.length_a   1.000
_cell.length_b   1.000
_cell.length_c   1.000
_cell.angle_alpha   90.00
_cell.angle_beta   90.00
_cell.angle_gamma   90.00
#
_symmetry.space_group_name_H-M   'P 1'
#
loop_
_entity.id
_entity.type
_entity.pdbx_description
1 polymer ?
#
loop_
_entity_poly.entity_id
_entity_poly.type
_entity_poly.pdbx_seq_one_letter_code
_entity_poly.pdbx_strand_id
1 'polypeptide(L)'
;MCSDLSSPQPPIAPGCGETAAAIEEAAEHPETGAQVQEQQVAAPAWHREFLTVLVDAAAVSYVCRDIGIDYATVLRHRRIYPEFDEAYRRVMNERRARRAAKTGKPWEPPRVAPAWHGRFLTVLAQAATVEAACREAKVSPNTVLRHRGAYPDFDKAYQQVMCERDTRWHAEFLQRVKSGSSFHAAAAAMRVPRSRPRPPAKPVVLRGTSWHPDLPPLIEAGLTRVQAAERLDIGVATLTRHLSRHQELRQAVQQAEESAWRGGRRRSRGRGSRGGSRDQ
;
A
#
# COMPACT_ATOMS: atom_id res chain seq x y z
N MET A 1 36.42 56.37 14.86
CA MET A 1 36.62 55.62 16.11
C MET A 1 36.09 54.21 15.86
N CYS A 2 36.99 53.31 15.47
CA CYS A 2 36.68 51.92 15.12
C CYS A 2 36.77 51.07 16.38
N SER A 3 35.77 50.21 16.60
CA SER A 3 35.81 49.17 17.64
C SER A 3 35.70 47.81 16.95
N ASP A 4 36.86 47.20 16.74
CA ASP A 4 37.01 45.77 16.44
C ASP A 4 37.02 44.99 17.76
N LEU A 5 36.00 44.17 17.99
CA LEU A 5 35.98 43.18 19.06
C LEU A 5 36.22 41.80 18.45
N SER A 6 37.49 41.42 18.46
CA SER A 6 38.00 40.10 18.09
C SER A 6 37.60 39.07 19.14
N SER A 7 36.89 38.01 18.73
CA SER A 7 36.56 36.87 19.58
C SER A 7 37.71 35.85 19.64
N PRO A 8 38.04 35.29 20.82
CA PRO A 8 39.11 34.32 20.95
C PRO A 8 38.68 32.91 20.50
N GLN A 9 39.53 32.28 19.69
CA GLN A 9 39.47 30.85 19.35
C GLN A 9 39.86 29.98 20.57
N PRO A 10 39.20 28.84 20.79
CA PRO A 10 39.63 27.85 21.79
C PRO A 10 40.83 27.01 21.28
N PRO A 11 41.67 26.51 22.21
CA PRO A 11 42.88 25.76 21.89
C PRO A 11 42.60 24.35 21.35
N ILE A 12 43.35 23.98 20.32
CA ILE A 12 43.44 22.65 19.74
C ILE A 12 44.30 21.79 20.69
N ALA A 13 43.72 20.72 21.23
CA ALA A 13 44.47 19.73 21.99
C ALA A 13 45.17 18.74 21.03
N PRO A 14 46.48 18.46 21.22
CA PRO A 14 47.16 17.34 20.58
C PRO A 14 46.98 16.08 21.43
N GLY A 15 46.44 15.00 20.85
CA GLY A 15 46.13 13.79 21.59
C GLY A 15 46.36 12.51 20.78
N CYS A 16 47.53 11.93 21.01
CA CYS A 16 47.85 10.50 21.05
C CYS A 16 47.63 9.64 19.79
N GLY A 17 48.77 9.25 19.21
CA GLY A 17 48.89 8.15 18.29
C GLY A 17 48.81 6.76 18.95
N GLU A 18 48.86 5.77 18.06
CA GLU A 18 49.37 4.41 18.25
C GLU A 18 48.87 3.60 19.46
N THR A 19 47.86 2.77 19.19
CA THR A 19 47.92 1.36 19.59
C THR A 19 47.53 0.50 18.39
N ALA A 20 48.56 -0.01 17.70
CA ALA A 20 48.48 -1.24 16.95
C ALA A 20 48.46 -2.43 17.93
N ALA A 21 47.94 -3.55 17.43
CA ALA A 21 47.96 -4.91 17.97
C ALA A 21 46.73 -5.39 18.75
N ALA A 22 46.30 -6.58 18.34
CA ALA A 22 45.37 -7.51 18.98
C ALA A 22 43.87 -7.17 18.84
N ILE A 23 43.23 -7.78 17.84
CA ILE A 23 42.33 -8.95 18.03
C ILE A 23 42.18 -9.58 16.64
N GLU A 24 43.02 -10.59 16.38
CA GLU A 24 42.66 -11.69 15.49
C GLU A 24 41.51 -12.47 16.15
N GLU A 25 40.67 -13.09 15.31
CA GLU A 25 39.77 -14.18 15.68
C GLU A 25 38.42 -13.78 16.33
N ALA A 26 37.60 -13.05 15.57
CA ALA A 26 36.15 -13.03 15.78
C ALA A 26 35.48 -13.69 14.57
N ALA A 27 35.20 -14.98 14.72
CA ALA A 27 34.24 -15.82 14.01
C ALA A 27 33.60 -15.20 12.76
N GLU A 28 34.03 -15.71 11.60
CA GLU A 28 33.19 -15.79 10.41
C GLU A 28 31.88 -16.50 10.80
N HIS A 29 30.88 -15.71 11.19
CA HIS A 29 29.50 -16.16 11.12
C HIS A 29 29.22 -16.30 9.62
N PRO A 30 29.04 -17.52 9.08
CA PRO A 30 28.51 -17.63 7.74
C PRO A 30 27.16 -16.93 7.80
N GLU A 31 27.05 -15.80 7.10
CA GLU A 31 25.78 -15.16 6.81
C GLU A 31 24.93 -16.27 6.21
N THR A 32 24.08 -16.83 7.07
CA THR A 32 23.06 -17.78 6.68
C THR A 32 22.02 -16.90 6.01
N GLY A 33 22.37 -16.43 4.82
CA GLY A 33 21.45 -15.94 3.83
C GLY A 33 20.55 -17.11 3.56
N ALA A 34 19.54 -17.26 4.42
CA ALA A 34 18.37 -18.05 4.15
C ALA A 34 17.85 -17.48 2.84
N GLN A 35 18.28 -18.11 1.75
CA GLN A 35 17.67 -17.95 0.45
C GLN A 35 16.23 -18.30 0.72
N VAL A 36 15.41 -17.28 0.94
CA VAL A 36 13.97 -17.37 0.85
C VAL A 36 13.79 -17.79 -0.59
N GLN A 37 13.77 -19.11 -0.81
CA GLN A 37 13.31 -19.69 -2.05
C GLN A 37 11.91 -19.13 -2.17
N GLU A 38 11.81 -18.10 -3.00
CA GLU A 38 10.57 -17.45 -3.36
C GLU A 38 9.76 -18.55 -4.03
N GLN A 39 8.99 -19.27 -3.21
CA GLN A 39 8.15 -20.36 -3.66
C GLN A 39 7.26 -19.76 -4.71
N GLN A 40 7.58 -20.05 -5.98
CA GLN A 40 6.77 -19.66 -7.11
C GLN A 40 5.40 -20.29 -6.88
N VAL A 41 4.47 -19.46 -6.39
CA VAL A 41 3.10 -19.88 -6.15
C VAL A 41 2.57 -20.29 -7.51
N ALA A 42 2.32 -21.59 -7.69
CA ALA A 42 1.81 -22.13 -8.93
C ALA A 42 0.61 -21.31 -9.40
N ALA A 43 0.60 -20.95 -10.69
CA ALA A 43 -0.48 -20.16 -11.26
C ALA A 43 -1.82 -20.92 -11.09
N PRO A 44 -2.89 -20.25 -10.65
CA PRO A 44 -4.20 -20.88 -10.55
C PRO A 44 -4.68 -21.47 -11.87
N ALA A 45 -5.30 -22.66 -11.83
CA ALA A 45 -5.80 -23.34 -13.03
C ALA A 45 -6.76 -22.48 -13.88
N TRP A 46 -7.55 -21.62 -13.24
CA TRP A 46 -8.48 -20.72 -13.92
C TRP A 46 -7.78 -19.71 -14.84
N HIS A 47 -6.47 -19.43 -14.69
CA HIS A 47 -5.73 -18.51 -15.58
C HIS A 47 -5.83 -18.94 -17.04
N ARG A 48 -5.60 -20.23 -17.30
CA ARG A 48 -5.61 -20.79 -18.65
C ARG A 48 -7.02 -20.81 -19.23
N GLU A 49 -7.99 -21.26 -18.45
CA GLU A 49 -9.41 -21.25 -18.82
C GLU A 49 -9.89 -19.84 -19.16
N PHE A 50 -9.58 -18.87 -18.29
CA PHE A 50 -9.92 -17.47 -18.49
C PHE A 50 -9.34 -16.89 -19.76
N LEU A 51 -8.05 -17.08 -20.01
CA LEU A 51 -7.43 -16.59 -21.24
C LEU A 51 -8.02 -17.25 -22.49
N THR A 52 -8.40 -18.52 -22.41
CA THR A 52 -9.02 -19.27 -23.52
C THR A 52 -10.40 -18.70 -23.87
N VAL A 53 -11.29 -18.57 -22.88
CA VAL A 53 -12.64 -18.01 -23.08
C VAL A 53 -12.57 -16.52 -23.46
N LEU A 54 -11.56 -15.80 -22.98
CA LEU A 54 -11.39 -14.37 -23.26
C LEU A 54 -11.18 -14.07 -24.75
N VAL A 55 -10.55 -14.97 -25.51
CA VAL A 55 -10.25 -14.79 -26.93
C VAL A 55 -11.51 -14.43 -27.73
N ASP A 56 -12.60 -15.15 -27.49
CA ASP A 56 -13.84 -15.04 -28.28
C ASP A 56 -14.94 -14.21 -27.60
N ALA A 57 -14.78 -13.89 -26.32
CA ALA A 57 -15.78 -13.14 -25.58
C ALA A 57 -16.00 -11.72 -26.14
N ALA A 58 -17.19 -11.15 -25.90
CA ALA A 58 -17.48 -9.75 -26.23
C ALA A 58 -16.89 -8.77 -25.19
N ALA A 59 -16.83 -9.17 -23.91
CA ALA A 59 -16.35 -8.32 -22.82
C ALA A 59 -15.72 -9.19 -21.72
N VAL A 60 -14.76 -8.62 -20.99
CA VAL A 60 -14.09 -9.32 -19.88
C VAL A 60 -15.09 -9.69 -18.78
N SER A 61 -16.08 -8.83 -18.53
CA SER A 61 -17.13 -9.06 -17.52
C SER A 61 -17.95 -10.33 -17.78
N TYR A 62 -18.15 -10.73 -19.04
CA TYR A 62 -18.86 -11.96 -19.35
C TYR A 62 -18.03 -13.19 -19.03
N VAL A 63 -16.73 -13.16 -19.35
CA VAL A 63 -15.79 -14.23 -19.01
C VAL A 63 -15.68 -14.42 -17.49
N CYS A 64 -15.57 -13.29 -16.76
CA CYS A 64 -15.57 -13.31 -15.30
C CYS A 64 -16.80 -14.01 -14.74
N ARG A 65 -18.00 -13.71 -15.28
CA ARG A 65 -19.25 -14.34 -14.86
C ARG A 65 -19.29 -15.84 -15.20
N ASP A 66 -18.85 -16.21 -16.40
CA ASP A 66 -18.85 -17.58 -16.90
C ASP A 66 -17.96 -18.50 -16.03
N ILE A 67 -16.78 -18.01 -15.66
CA ILE A 67 -15.79 -18.74 -14.85
C ILE A 67 -16.05 -18.58 -13.34
N GLY A 68 -17.04 -17.77 -12.95
CA GLY A 68 -17.39 -17.55 -11.54
C GLY A 68 -16.34 -16.77 -10.75
N ILE A 69 -15.62 -15.83 -11.39
CA ILE A 69 -14.60 -15.00 -10.74
C ILE A 69 -14.94 -13.51 -10.81
N ASP A 70 -14.53 -12.75 -9.80
CA ASP A 70 -14.69 -11.29 -9.80
C ASP A 70 -13.70 -10.60 -10.74
N TYR A 71 -14.13 -9.50 -11.36
CA TYR A 71 -13.23 -8.66 -12.16
C TYR A 71 -12.04 -8.12 -11.36
N ALA A 72 -12.26 -7.79 -10.08
CA ALA A 72 -11.20 -7.37 -9.17
C ALA A 72 -10.14 -8.47 -8.95
N THR A 73 -10.54 -9.74 -8.99
CA THR A 73 -9.63 -10.89 -8.92
C THR A 73 -8.71 -10.91 -10.15
N VAL A 74 -9.25 -10.73 -11.35
CA VAL A 74 -8.44 -10.63 -12.57
C VAL A 74 -7.40 -9.50 -12.46
N LEU A 75 -7.83 -8.30 -12.05
CA LEU A 75 -6.92 -7.15 -11.89
C LEU A 75 -5.85 -7.40 -10.82
N ARG A 76 -6.20 -8.04 -9.71
CA ARG A 76 -5.24 -8.41 -8.68
C ARG A 76 -4.23 -9.42 -9.20
N HIS A 77 -4.68 -10.46 -9.91
CA HIS A 77 -3.79 -11.48 -10.44
C HIS A 77 -2.86 -10.95 -11.52
N ARG A 78 -3.29 -9.98 -12.34
CA ARG A 78 -2.38 -9.27 -13.25
C ARG A 78 -1.23 -8.56 -12.54
N ARG A 79 -1.38 -8.17 -11.27
CA ARG A 79 -0.30 -7.55 -10.49
C ARG A 79 0.63 -8.58 -9.85
N ILE A 80 0.08 -9.73 -9.44
CA ILE A 80 0.81 -10.77 -8.70
C ILE A 80 1.56 -11.71 -9.67
N TYR A 81 0.99 -11.96 -10.86
CA TYR A 81 1.49 -12.93 -11.83
C TYR A 81 1.85 -12.21 -13.15
N PRO A 82 3.12 -11.82 -13.36
CA PRO A 82 3.56 -11.10 -14.56
C PRO A 82 3.26 -11.86 -15.86
N GLU A 83 3.47 -13.18 -15.84
CA GLU A 83 3.14 -14.12 -16.93
C GLU A 83 1.67 -13.99 -17.37
N PHE A 84 0.75 -13.96 -16.39
CA PHE A 84 -0.68 -13.81 -16.64
C PHE A 84 -1.01 -12.43 -17.23
N ASP A 85 -0.36 -11.37 -16.76
CA ASP A 85 -0.55 -10.02 -17.31
C ASP A 85 -0.06 -9.90 -18.76
N GLU A 86 1.08 -10.50 -19.08
CA GLU A 86 1.58 -10.53 -20.45
C GLU A 86 0.64 -11.29 -21.38
N ALA A 87 0.23 -12.50 -20.98
CA ALA A 87 -0.72 -13.30 -21.75
C ALA A 87 -2.07 -12.58 -21.91
N TYR A 88 -2.57 -11.94 -20.84
CA TYR A 88 -3.76 -11.12 -20.88
C TYR A 88 -3.64 -9.95 -21.87
N ARG A 89 -2.51 -9.22 -21.84
CA ARG A 89 -2.24 -8.12 -22.78
C ARG A 89 -2.22 -8.61 -24.21
N ARG A 90 -1.57 -9.75 -24.47
CA ARG A 90 -1.52 -10.41 -25.79
C ARG A 90 -2.92 -10.70 -26.34
N VAL A 91 -3.75 -11.42 -25.57
CA VAL A 91 -5.15 -11.73 -25.96
C VAL A 91 -5.97 -10.47 -26.20
N MET A 92 -5.84 -9.45 -25.34
CA MET A 92 -6.56 -8.18 -25.51
C MET A 92 -6.11 -7.42 -26.77
N ASN A 93 -4.82 -7.45 -27.11
CA ASN A 93 -4.29 -6.84 -28.33
C ASN A 93 -4.77 -7.58 -29.59
N GLU A 94 -4.75 -8.90 -29.59
CA GLU A 94 -5.30 -9.71 -30.68
C GLU A 94 -6.79 -9.43 -30.89
N ARG A 95 -7.58 -9.34 -29.81
CA ARG A 95 -9.01 -8.97 -29.90
C ARG A 95 -9.22 -7.58 -30.48
N ARG A 96 -8.38 -6.62 -30.11
CA ARG A 96 -8.41 -5.28 -30.70
C ARG A 96 -8.09 -5.33 -32.20
N ALA A 97 -7.07 -6.10 -32.60
CA ALA A 97 -6.70 -6.28 -34.00
C ALA A 97 -7.83 -6.93 -34.81
N ARG A 98 -8.45 -8.02 -34.30
CA ARG A 98 -9.61 -8.67 -34.95
C ARG A 98 -10.79 -7.72 -35.11
N ARG A 99 -11.08 -6.91 -34.08
CA ARG A 99 -12.15 -5.89 -34.17
C ARG A 99 -11.84 -4.82 -35.20
N ALA A 100 -10.61 -4.31 -35.22
CA ALA A 100 -10.16 -3.33 -36.20
C ALA A 100 -10.32 -3.86 -37.63
N ALA A 101 -9.90 -5.11 -37.88
CA ALA A 101 -10.06 -5.80 -39.16
C ALA A 101 -11.55 -5.92 -39.55
N LYS A 102 -12.42 -6.32 -38.61
CA LYS A 102 -13.88 -6.41 -38.86
C LYS A 102 -14.51 -5.06 -39.18
N THR A 103 -14.05 -3.97 -38.57
CA THR A 103 -14.57 -2.63 -38.81
C THR A 103 -14.04 -1.96 -40.09
N GLY A 104 -13.12 -2.60 -40.82
CA GLY A 104 -12.58 -2.10 -42.10
C GLY A 104 -11.73 -0.82 -42.02
N LYS A 105 -11.65 -0.19 -40.84
CA LYS A 105 -10.70 0.89 -40.55
C LYS A 105 -9.58 0.34 -39.68
N PRO A 106 -8.35 0.22 -40.21
CA PRO A 106 -7.17 0.07 -39.37
C PRO A 106 -7.21 1.19 -38.35
N TRP A 107 -7.23 0.84 -37.07
CA TRP A 107 -7.02 1.86 -36.05
C TRP A 107 -5.53 2.22 -36.08
N GLU A 108 -5.17 3.16 -36.95
CA GLU A 108 -3.86 3.79 -36.94
C GLU A 108 -3.85 4.91 -35.91
N PRO A 109 -3.15 4.77 -34.77
CA PRO A 109 -2.88 5.90 -33.91
C PRO A 109 -2.34 7.05 -34.78
N PRO A 110 -2.87 8.29 -34.70
CA PRO A 110 -2.29 9.42 -35.39
C PRO A 110 -0.78 9.44 -35.13
N ARG A 111 0.01 9.45 -36.21
CA ARG A 111 1.48 9.38 -36.19
C ARG A 111 2.10 10.58 -35.48
N VAL A 112 1.37 11.70 -35.42
CA VAL A 112 1.75 12.89 -34.69
C VAL A 112 1.13 12.84 -33.30
N ALA A 113 1.98 12.95 -32.28
CA ALA A 113 1.52 13.09 -30.90
C ALA A 113 0.54 14.28 -30.84
N PRO A 114 -0.70 14.07 -30.37
CA PRO A 114 -1.67 15.14 -30.26
C PRO A 114 -1.11 16.33 -29.49
N ALA A 115 -1.37 17.56 -29.95
CA ALA A 115 -0.90 18.78 -29.28
C ALA A 115 -1.29 18.87 -27.80
N TRP A 116 -2.34 18.15 -27.37
CA TRP A 116 -2.74 18.09 -25.98
C TRP A 116 -1.81 17.24 -25.09
N HIS A 117 -0.97 16.34 -25.64
CA HIS A 117 -0.06 15.48 -24.86
C HIS A 117 0.87 16.29 -23.97
N GLY A 118 1.64 17.21 -24.58
CA GLY A 118 2.59 18.05 -23.86
C GLY A 118 1.88 18.91 -22.81
N ARG A 119 0.81 19.61 -23.21
CA ARG A 119 0.00 20.43 -22.28
C ARG A 119 -0.53 19.60 -21.11
N PHE A 120 -1.07 18.41 -21.37
CA PHE A 120 -1.60 17.53 -20.33
C PHE A 120 -0.51 17.08 -19.37
N LEU A 121 0.65 16.63 -19.85
CA LEU A 121 1.76 16.19 -19.00
C LEU A 121 2.31 17.34 -18.14
N THR A 122 2.46 18.53 -18.70
CA THR A 122 2.88 19.74 -17.96
C THR A 122 1.89 20.08 -16.85
N VAL A 123 0.58 20.05 -17.14
CA VAL A 123 -0.43 20.33 -16.12
C VAL A 123 -0.52 19.20 -15.10
N LEU A 124 -0.42 17.94 -15.54
CA LEU A 124 -0.46 16.77 -14.65
C LEU A 124 0.64 16.83 -13.60
N ALA A 125 1.83 17.29 -14.00
CA ALA A 125 2.95 17.51 -13.08
C ALA A 125 2.60 18.48 -11.95
N GLN A 126 1.64 19.39 -12.11
CA GLN A 126 1.26 20.40 -11.13
C GLN A 126 -0.08 20.13 -10.45
N ALA A 127 -0.97 19.40 -11.12
CA ALA A 127 -2.36 19.23 -10.69
C ALA A 127 -2.52 18.24 -9.54
N ALA A 128 -3.44 18.56 -8.62
CA ALA A 128 -3.86 17.72 -7.51
C ALA A 128 -4.49 16.38 -7.95
N THR A 129 -5.03 16.31 -9.17
CA THR A 129 -5.61 15.07 -9.72
C THR A 129 -5.46 14.99 -11.23
N VAL A 130 -5.61 13.76 -11.74
CA VAL A 130 -5.68 13.50 -13.18
C VAL A 130 -6.89 14.18 -13.80
N GLU A 131 -8.04 14.22 -13.12
CA GLU A 131 -9.25 14.88 -13.61
C GLU A 131 -9.08 16.39 -13.74
N ALA A 132 -8.39 17.02 -12.78
CA ALA A 132 -8.05 18.43 -12.84
C ALA A 132 -7.12 18.72 -14.04
N ALA A 133 -6.10 17.89 -14.23
CA ALA A 133 -5.21 17.98 -15.39
C ALA A 133 -5.96 17.79 -16.72
N CYS A 134 -6.89 16.83 -16.78
CA CYS A 134 -7.73 16.60 -17.95
C CYS A 134 -8.57 17.82 -18.32
N ARG A 135 -9.24 18.43 -17.32
CA ARG A 135 -10.07 19.62 -17.51
C ARG A 135 -9.27 20.80 -18.04
N GLU A 136 -8.12 21.07 -17.44
CA GLU A 136 -7.24 22.18 -17.79
C GLU A 136 -6.57 21.98 -19.17
N ALA A 137 -6.22 20.75 -19.51
CA ALA A 137 -5.72 20.39 -20.83
C ALA A 137 -6.82 20.21 -21.89
N LYS A 138 -8.10 20.40 -21.52
CA LYS A 138 -9.28 20.22 -22.38
C LYS A 138 -9.33 18.85 -23.06
N VAL A 139 -8.95 17.80 -22.33
CA VAL A 139 -8.99 16.41 -22.79
C VAL A 139 -9.89 15.58 -21.89
N SER A 140 -10.65 14.65 -22.46
CA SER A 140 -11.47 13.74 -21.64
C SER A 140 -10.59 12.70 -20.93
N PRO A 141 -10.92 12.27 -19.69
CA PRO A 141 -10.17 11.21 -19.01
C PRO A 141 -10.13 9.90 -19.81
N ASN A 142 -11.22 9.55 -20.49
CA ASN A 142 -11.27 8.37 -21.37
C ASN A 142 -10.30 8.49 -22.54
N THR A 143 -10.14 9.68 -23.11
CA THR A 143 -9.15 9.94 -24.17
C THR A 143 -7.74 9.70 -23.65
N VAL A 144 -7.39 10.24 -22.46
CA VAL A 144 -6.07 10.01 -21.84
C VAL A 144 -5.83 8.52 -21.63
N LEU A 145 -6.79 7.80 -21.03
CA LEU A 145 -6.67 6.35 -20.79
C LEU A 145 -6.51 5.55 -22.09
N ARG A 146 -7.28 5.88 -23.13
CA ARG A 146 -7.14 5.24 -24.45
C ARG A 146 -5.77 5.51 -25.05
N HIS A 147 -5.26 6.73 -24.93
CA HIS A 147 -3.93 7.09 -25.44
C HIS A 147 -2.81 6.40 -24.68
N ARG A 148 -2.88 6.30 -23.35
CA ARG A 148 -1.90 5.50 -22.57
C ARG A 148 -1.80 4.06 -23.07
N GLY A 149 -2.94 3.45 -23.40
CA GLY A 149 -2.97 2.09 -23.93
C GLY A 149 -2.55 1.95 -25.41
N ALA A 150 -2.41 3.05 -26.16
CA ALA A 150 -2.09 3.05 -27.59
C ALA A 150 -0.67 3.58 -27.88
N TYR A 151 -0.11 4.39 -26.99
CA TYR A 151 1.18 5.08 -27.17
C TYR A 151 2.10 4.79 -25.98
N PRO A 152 3.02 3.80 -26.11
CA PRO A 152 3.94 3.43 -25.02
C PRO A 152 4.78 4.60 -24.50
N ASP A 153 5.24 5.50 -25.39
CA ASP A 153 6.05 6.64 -25.00
C ASP A 153 5.26 7.66 -24.18
N PHE A 154 3.98 7.87 -24.52
CA PHE A 154 3.08 8.69 -23.72
C PHE A 154 2.81 8.04 -22.35
N ASP A 155 2.65 6.71 -22.27
CA ASP A 155 2.49 6.03 -20.99
C ASP A 155 3.74 6.12 -20.12
N LYS A 156 4.94 5.95 -20.70
CA LYS A 156 6.21 6.17 -19.99
C LYS A 156 6.31 7.58 -19.44
N ALA A 157 6.09 8.59 -20.28
CA ALA A 157 6.12 9.99 -19.87
C ALA A 157 5.06 10.30 -18.80
N TYR A 158 3.86 9.75 -18.94
CA TYR A 158 2.79 9.84 -17.94
C TYR A 158 3.23 9.28 -16.59
N GLN A 159 3.80 8.07 -16.57
CA GLN A 159 4.23 7.41 -15.34
C GLN A 159 5.39 8.15 -14.68
N GLN A 160 6.34 8.65 -15.47
CA GLN A 160 7.43 9.48 -14.98
C GLN A 160 6.90 10.74 -14.29
N VAL A 161 6.01 11.49 -14.95
CA VAL A 161 5.39 12.70 -14.38
C VAL A 161 4.62 12.39 -13.09
N MET A 162 3.89 11.28 -13.03
CA MET A 162 3.18 10.85 -11.83
C MET A 162 4.14 10.54 -10.68
N CYS A 163 5.24 9.83 -10.96
CA CYS A 163 6.27 9.51 -9.98
C CYS A 163 6.92 10.79 -9.41
N GLU A 164 7.40 11.68 -10.28
CA GLU A 164 8.03 12.95 -9.90
C GLU A 164 7.08 13.82 -9.05
N ARG A 165 5.80 13.88 -9.44
CA ARG A 165 4.77 14.61 -8.69
C ARG A 165 4.56 14.01 -7.31
N ASP A 166 4.39 12.69 -7.22
CA ASP A 166 4.14 12.01 -5.96
C ASP A 166 5.35 12.14 -5.00
N THR A 167 6.59 12.08 -5.52
CA THR A 167 7.81 12.38 -4.75
C THR A 167 7.79 13.81 -4.20
N ARG A 168 7.49 14.81 -5.04
CA ARG A 168 7.44 16.21 -4.60
C ARG A 168 6.35 16.44 -3.54
N TRP A 169 5.18 15.85 -3.72
CA TRP A 169 4.10 15.95 -2.73
C TRP A 169 4.44 15.25 -1.43
N HIS A 170 5.09 14.09 -1.49
CA HIS A 170 5.55 13.42 -0.29
C HIS A 170 6.54 14.30 0.50
N ALA A 171 7.48 14.95 -0.19
CA ALA A 171 8.41 15.89 0.42
C ALA A 171 7.70 17.09 1.06
N GLU A 172 6.77 17.74 0.35
CA GLU A 172 5.98 18.87 0.87
C GLU A 172 5.12 18.44 2.08
N PHE A 173 4.48 17.28 1.99
CA PHE A 173 3.70 16.70 3.08
C PHE A 173 4.54 16.52 4.34
N LEU A 174 5.71 15.87 4.22
CA LEU A 174 6.62 15.65 5.33
C LEU A 174 7.14 16.95 5.92
N GLN A 175 7.44 17.95 5.08
CA GLN A 175 7.85 19.27 5.55
C GLN A 175 6.76 19.91 6.41
N ARG A 176 5.49 19.88 5.97
CA ARG A 176 4.37 20.43 6.74
C ARG A 176 4.19 19.74 8.09
N VAL A 177 4.29 18.40 8.11
CA VAL A 177 4.19 17.62 9.35
C VAL A 177 5.35 17.94 10.29
N LYS A 178 6.58 18.04 9.78
CA LYS A 178 7.76 18.45 10.57
C LYS A 178 7.63 19.86 11.14
N SER A 179 6.95 20.77 10.44
CA SER A 179 6.63 22.12 10.92
C SER A 179 5.45 22.17 11.91
N GLY A 180 4.98 21.03 12.42
CA GLY A 180 3.93 20.96 13.44
C GLY A 180 2.49 20.95 12.89
N SER A 181 2.29 20.86 11.57
CA SER A 181 0.95 20.64 11.04
C SER A 181 0.47 19.24 11.40
N SER A 182 -0.78 19.10 11.83
CA SER A 182 -1.38 17.78 11.95
C SER A 182 -1.43 17.07 10.59
N PHE A 183 -1.43 15.74 10.59
CA PHE A 183 -1.53 14.93 9.36
C PHE A 183 -2.69 15.39 8.47
N HIS A 184 -3.86 15.62 9.07
CA HIS A 184 -5.05 16.05 8.33
C HIS A 184 -4.94 17.47 7.77
N ALA A 185 -4.31 18.40 8.50
CA ALA A 185 -4.06 19.75 8.01
C ALA A 185 -3.05 19.75 6.85
N ALA A 186 -1.96 18.99 6.97
CA ALA A 186 -0.98 18.82 5.90
C ALA A 186 -1.61 18.22 4.63
N ALA A 187 -2.40 17.15 4.77
CA ALA A 187 -3.09 16.52 3.63
C ALA A 187 -4.13 17.47 2.98
N ALA A 188 -4.87 18.23 3.78
CA ALA A 188 -5.84 19.20 3.27
C ALA A 188 -5.16 20.34 2.51
N ALA A 189 -4.00 20.82 2.98
CA ALA A 189 -3.24 21.89 2.33
C ALA A 189 -2.72 21.47 0.94
N MET A 190 -2.37 20.20 0.75
CA MET A 190 -1.96 19.67 -0.55
C MET A 190 -3.11 19.50 -1.55
N ARG A 191 -4.35 19.88 -1.20
CA ARG A 191 -5.55 19.75 -2.03
C ARG A 191 -5.75 18.34 -2.59
N VAL A 192 -5.21 17.32 -1.92
CA VAL A 192 -5.55 15.93 -2.21
C VAL A 192 -7.05 15.85 -2.02
N PRO A 193 -7.84 15.57 -3.06
CA PRO A 193 -9.28 15.50 -2.88
C PRO A 193 -9.51 14.47 -1.81
N ARG A 194 -10.15 14.88 -0.72
CA ARG A 194 -10.85 13.92 0.12
C ARG A 194 -11.75 13.19 -0.84
N SER A 195 -11.56 11.89 -1.00
CA SER A 195 -12.58 11.01 -1.56
C SER A 195 -13.87 11.47 -0.91
N ARG A 196 -14.75 12.16 -1.66
CA ARG A 196 -15.98 12.72 -1.07
C ARG A 196 -16.57 11.57 -0.27
N PRO A 197 -16.91 11.75 1.03
CA PRO A 197 -17.60 10.69 1.74
C PRO A 197 -18.79 10.33 0.86
N ARG A 198 -18.76 9.11 0.33
CA ARG A 198 -19.82 8.59 -0.51
C ARG A 198 -21.10 8.83 0.31
N PRO A 199 -22.17 9.43 -0.25
CA PRO A 199 -23.40 9.64 0.51
C PRO A 199 -23.75 8.33 1.20
N PRO A 200 -24.17 8.34 2.48
CA PRO A 200 -24.31 7.12 3.25
C PRO A 200 -25.34 6.22 2.57
N ALA A 201 -24.86 5.25 1.80
CA ALA A 201 -25.54 3.98 1.73
C ALA A 201 -25.63 3.50 3.18
N LYS A 202 -26.82 3.03 3.59
CA LYS A 202 -27.14 2.36 4.87
C LYS A 202 -25.90 2.01 5.70
N PRO A 203 -25.81 2.41 6.98
CA PRO A 203 -24.57 2.47 7.77
C PRO A 203 -23.59 1.35 7.42
N VAL A 204 -22.68 1.64 6.49
CA VAL A 204 -21.53 0.80 6.21
C VAL A 204 -20.45 1.31 7.15
N VAL A 205 -20.26 0.56 8.24
CA VAL A 205 -19.08 0.67 9.11
C VAL A 205 -17.85 0.84 8.23
N LEU A 206 -17.07 1.90 8.47
CA LEU A 206 -15.86 2.26 7.71
C LEU A 206 -14.83 1.12 7.75
N ARG A 207 -14.96 0.12 6.87
CA ARG A 207 -13.93 -0.86 6.54
C ARG A 207 -12.90 -0.18 5.64
N GLY A 208 -11.94 0.53 6.23
CA GLY A 208 -10.95 1.26 5.43
C GLY A 208 -9.61 1.52 6.11
N THR A 209 -9.58 1.68 7.43
CA THR A 209 -8.34 1.63 8.19
C THR A 209 -8.32 0.32 8.94
N SER A 210 -7.55 -0.64 8.44
CA SER A 210 -7.38 -2.00 8.92
C SER A 210 -6.68 -2.10 10.29
N TRP A 211 -6.91 -1.12 11.15
CA TRP A 211 -6.35 -1.00 12.47
C TRP A 211 -7.48 -0.58 13.40
N HIS A 212 -7.93 -1.51 14.24
CA HIS A 212 -8.81 -1.17 15.36
C HIS A 212 -7.89 -0.95 16.57
N PRO A 213 -7.61 0.31 16.96
CA PRO A 213 -6.75 0.61 18.11
C PRO A 213 -7.29 0.00 19.42
N ASP A 214 -8.57 -0.39 19.41
CA ASP A 214 -9.28 -1.02 20.53
C ASP A 214 -9.01 -2.53 20.64
N LEU A 215 -8.36 -3.16 19.67
CA LEU A 215 -8.11 -4.60 19.71
C LEU A 215 -7.17 -5.00 20.85
N PRO A 216 -5.96 -4.40 21.03
CA PRO A 216 -5.09 -4.78 22.14
C PRO A 216 -5.73 -4.59 23.53
N PRO A 217 -6.41 -3.46 23.84
CA PRO A 217 -7.10 -3.28 25.13
C PRO A 217 -8.16 -4.35 25.43
N LEU A 218 -8.91 -4.82 24.42
CA LEU A 218 -9.91 -5.89 24.62
C LEU A 218 -9.25 -7.22 24.98
N ILE A 219 -8.11 -7.53 24.37
CA ILE A 219 -7.34 -8.74 24.67
C ILE A 219 -6.68 -8.64 26.05
N GLU A 220 -6.16 -7.46 26.43
CA GLU A 220 -5.63 -7.20 27.78
C GLU A 220 -6.71 -7.37 28.87
N ALA A 221 -7.96 -7.01 28.56
CA ALA A 221 -9.11 -7.25 29.42
C ALA A 221 -9.50 -8.74 29.54
N GLY A 222 -8.77 -9.63 28.86
CA GLY A 222 -8.93 -11.08 28.93
C GLY A 222 -9.92 -11.66 27.93
N LEU A 223 -10.38 -10.88 26.94
CA LEU A 223 -11.20 -11.42 25.86
C LEU A 223 -10.33 -12.24 24.91
N THR A 224 -10.88 -13.33 24.40
CA THR A 224 -10.26 -14.07 23.30
C THR A 224 -10.32 -13.26 21.99
N ARG A 225 -9.47 -13.60 21.01
CA ARG A 225 -9.48 -12.96 19.68
C ARG A 225 -10.85 -13.02 19.00
N VAL A 226 -11.61 -14.09 19.20
CA VAL A 226 -12.96 -14.27 18.64
C VAL A 226 -13.95 -13.30 19.30
N GLN A 227 -13.93 -13.21 20.63
CA GLN A 227 -14.81 -12.30 21.39
C GLN A 227 -14.48 -10.83 21.11
N ALA A 228 -13.18 -10.49 21.01
CA ALA A 228 -12.76 -9.15 20.63
C ALA A 228 -13.19 -8.81 19.19
N ALA A 229 -13.12 -9.78 18.27
CA ALA A 229 -13.59 -9.62 16.89
C ALA A 229 -15.11 -9.36 16.83
N GLU A 230 -15.91 -10.15 17.54
CA GLU A 230 -17.36 -9.93 17.66
C GLU A 230 -17.68 -8.54 18.21
N ARG A 231 -16.97 -8.11 19.26
CA ARG A 231 -17.22 -6.82 19.92
C ARG A 231 -16.85 -5.62 19.05
N LEU A 232 -15.92 -5.80 18.12
CA LEU A 232 -15.53 -4.80 17.12
C LEU A 232 -16.34 -4.89 15.82
N ASP A 233 -17.34 -5.79 15.75
CA ASP A 233 -18.11 -6.08 14.54
C ASP A 233 -17.22 -6.40 13.32
N ILE A 234 -16.11 -7.11 13.58
CA ILE A 234 -15.19 -7.61 12.55
C ILE A 234 -15.26 -9.13 12.47
N GLY A 235 -15.36 -9.67 11.26
CA GLY A 235 -15.30 -11.12 11.07
C GLY A 235 -13.92 -11.66 11.46
N VAL A 236 -13.88 -12.81 12.14
CA VAL A 236 -12.63 -13.47 12.59
C VAL A 236 -11.64 -13.67 11.42
N ALA A 237 -12.10 -14.08 10.25
CA ALA A 237 -11.25 -14.21 9.06
C ALA A 237 -10.61 -12.89 8.60
N THR A 238 -11.32 -11.77 8.81
CA THR A 238 -10.80 -10.42 8.53
C THR A 238 -9.70 -10.09 9.54
N LEU A 239 -9.94 -10.34 10.82
CA LEU A 239 -8.96 -10.15 11.89
C LEU A 239 -7.68 -10.97 11.62
N THR A 240 -7.80 -12.26 11.29
CA THR A 240 -6.65 -13.12 10.96
C THR A 240 -5.87 -12.58 9.76
N ARG A 241 -6.55 -12.15 8.70
CA ARG A 241 -5.91 -11.53 7.53
C ARG A 241 -5.23 -10.20 7.85
N HIS A 242 -5.71 -9.48 8.86
CA HIS A 242 -5.10 -8.24 9.31
C HIS A 242 -3.84 -8.51 10.13
N LEU A 243 -3.90 -9.45 11.08
CA LEU A 243 -2.74 -9.89 11.86
C LEU A 243 -1.65 -10.49 10.97
N SER A 244 -1.99 -11.12 9.84
CA SER A 244 -0.99 -11.61 8.89
C SER A 244 -0.30 -10.51 8.09
N ARG A 245 -0.99 -9.40 7.80
CA ARG A 245 -0.48 -8.27 6.99
C ARG A 245 0.24 -7.19 7.80
N HIS A 246 -0.12 -7.01 9.07
CA HIS A 246 0.39 -5.92 9.90
C HIS A 246 1.20 -6.49 11.08
N GLN A 247 2.52 -6.48 10.96
CA GLN A 247 3.44 -7.03 11.96
C GLN A 247 3.31 -6.33 13.32
N GLU A 248 3.19 -5.01 13.34
CA GLU A 248 3.02 -4.21 14.57
C GLU A 248 1.76 -4.61 15.35
N LEU A 249 0.64 -4.82 14.65
CA LEU A 249 -0.62 -5.25 15.28
C LEU A 249 -0.49 -6.66 15.87
N ARG A 250 0.23 -7.56 15.19
CA ARG A 250 0.51 -8.90 15.70
C ARG A 250 1.33 -8.83 16.98
N GLN A 251 2.36 -7.99 17.02
CA GLN A 251 3.19 -7.78 18.21
C GLN A 251 2.36 -7.20 19.37
N ALA A 252 1.53 -6.20 19.12
CA ALA A 252 0.66 -5.61 20.15
C ALA A 252 -0.35 -6.63 20.73
N VAL A 253 -0.99 -7.44 19.88
CA VAL A 253 -1.90 -8.51 20.34
C VAL A 253 -1.15 -9.58 21.15
N GLN A 254 0.05 -9.96 20.72
CA GLN A 254 0.87 -10.93 21.45
C GLN A 254 1.29 -10.41 22.84
N GLN A 255 1.72 -9.13 22.92
CA GLN A 255 2.03 -8.48 24.20
C GLN A 255 0.80 -8.37 25.12
N ALA A 256 -0.38 -8.07 24.55
CA ALA A 256 -1.64 -8.05 25.28
C ALA A 256 -2.01 -9.43 25.85
N GLU A 257 -1.85 -10.50 25.04
CA GLU A 257 -2.07 -11.88 25.49
C GLU A 257 -1.12 -12.24 26.63
N GLU A 258 0.18 -11.97 26.48
CA GLU A 258 1.17 -12.23 27.54
C GLU A 258 0.86 -11.45 28.84
N SER A 259 0.41 -10.20 28.72
CA SER A 259 0.00 -9.37 29.85
C SER A 259 -1.24 -9.93 30.55
N ALA A 260 -2.26 -10.35 29.80
CA ALA A 260 -3.46 -10.99 30.34
C ALA A 260 -3.13 -12.29 31.09
N TRP A 261 -2.25 -13.12 30.52
CA TRP A 261 -1.76 -14.35 31.15
C TRP A 261 -1.00 -14.09 32.46
N ARG A 262 -0.15 -13.05 32.50
CA ARG A 262 0.57 -12.64 33.73
C ARG A 262 -0.39 -12.10 34.80
N GLY A 263 -1.40 -11.33 34.40
CA GLY A 263 -2.42 -10.77 35.29
C GLY A 263 -3.33 -11.83 35.91
N GLY A 264 -3.74 -12.85 35.14
CA GLY A 264 -4.60 -13.94 35.61
C GLY A 264 -3.98 -14.80 36.71
N ARG A 265 -2.68 -15.12 36.61
CA ARG A 265 -1.97 -15.93 37.64
C ARG A 265 -1.85 -15.23 39.01
N ARG A 266 -1.87 -13.90 39.05
CA ARG A 266 -1.86 -13.17 40.33
C ARG A 266 -3.19 -13.29 41.09
N ARG A 267 -4.32 -13.39 40.39
CA ARG A 267 -5.65 -13.46 41.03
C ARG A 267 -6.00 -14.83 41.60
N SER A 268 -5.43 -15.92 41.07
CA SER A 268 -5.70 -17.28 41.55
C SER A 268 -4.91 -17.67 42.82
N ARG A 269 -3.80 -16.99 43.14
CA ARG A 269 -3.00 -17.29 44.35
C ARG A 269 -3.43 -16.56 45.64
N GLY A 270 -4.29 -15.55 45.55
CA GLY A 270 -4.69 -14.72 46.71
C GLY A 270 -5.94 -15.19 47.47
N ARG A 271 -6.63 -16.25 47.04
CA ARG A 271 -7.94 -16.65 47.60
C ARG A 271 -7.90 -17.95 48.40
N GLY A 272 -6.80 -18.18 49.12
CA GLY A 272 -6.56 -19.37 49.94
C GLY A 272 -6.12 -19.03 51.37
N SER A 273 -6.84 -18.13 52.05
CA SER A 273 -6.73 -17.98 53.51
C SER A 273 -7.95 -17.26 54.04
N ARG A 274 -9.09 -17.95 54.06
CA ARG A 274 -10.13 -17.66 55.04
C ARG A 274 -10.03 -18.78 56.07
N GLY A 275 -9.26 -18.48 57.12
CA GLY A 275 -9.16 -19.34 58.29
C GLY A 275 -10.56 -19.57 58.84
N GLY A 276 -10.92 -20.84 58.96
CA GLY A 276 -12.03 -21.25 59.81
C GLY A 276 -11.62 -21.00 61.25
N SER A 277 -12.03 -19.85 61.79
CA SER A 277 -12.19 -19.69 63.23
C SER A 277 -13.47 -20.44 63.59
N ARG A 278 -13.31 -21.61 64.20
CA ARG A 278 -14.39 -22.47 64.67
C ARG A 278 -14.33 -22.36 66.19
N ASP A 279 -15.18 -21.51 66.75
CA ASP A 279 -15.42 -21.44 68.18
C ASP A 279 -16.01 -22.77 68.66
N GLN A 280 -15.39 -23.34 69.70
CA GLN A 280 -15.96 -24.24 70.70
C GLN A 280 -15.36 -23.85 72.04
#